data_AF-B3RU34-F1
#
_entry.id   AF-B3RU34-F1
#
_cell.length_a   1.000
_cell.length_b   1.000
_cell.length_c   1.000
_cell.angle_alpha   90.00
_cell.angle_beta   90.00
_cell.angle_gamma   90.00
#
_symmetry.space_group_name_H-M   'P 1'
#
loop_
_entity.id
_entity.type
_entity.pdbx_description
1 polymer ?
#
loop_
_entity_poly.entity_id
_entity_poly.type
_entity_poly.pdbx_seq_one_letter_code
_entity_poly.pdbx_strand_id
1 'polypeptide(L)'
;VGKSSIVLRYLKRRNPLACNSTIGASFFTNIVHVDNIKFHLQIWDTAGQERFRSMTPLYYRKAQAAIIVYDITDSSTFEATKGWIEELHKNTSDKSLILGIVGNKSDLADQRVVSKEDGLELAHDNSAIYMETSAATGEGKARNLIKK
;
A
#
# COMPACT_ATOMS: atom_id res chain seq x y z
N VAL A 1 3.78 -6.38 7.50
CA VAL A 1 2.99 -5.48 6.61
C VAL A 1 2.19 -6.18 5.50
N GLY A 2 2.76 -6.93 4.55
CA GLY A 2 1.97 -7.71 3.56
C GLY A 2 1.57 -7.02 2.23
N LYS A 3 2.40 -6.10 1.70
CA LYS A 3 2.19 -5.44 0.39
C LYS A 3 1.93 -6.42 -0.76
N SER A 4 2.84 -7.36 -0.97
CA SER A 4 2.75 -8.38 -2.02
C SER A 4 1.49 -9.22 -1.89
N SER A 5 1.11 -9.57 -0.65
CA SER A 5 -0.12 -10.31 -0.37
C SER A 5 -1.37 -9.54 -0.79
N ILE A 6 -1.42 -8.22 -0.56
CA ILE A 6 -2.52 -7.35 -1.02
C ILE A 6 -2.58 -7.33 -2.56
N VAL A 7 -1.45 -7.12 -3.23
CA VAL A 7 -1.38 -7.08 -4.70
C VAL A 7 -1.81 -8.42 -5.30
N LEU A 8 -1.28 -9.54 -4.79
CA LEU A 8 -1.64 -10.88 -5.25
C LEU A 8 -3.11 -11.20 -4.96
N ARG A 9 -3.65 -10.78 -3.82
CA ARG A 9 -5.08 -10.95 -3.50
C ARG A 9 -5.94 -10.19 -4.50
N TYR A 10 -5.59 -8.95 -4.81
CA TYR A 10 -6.30 -8.12 -5.77
C TYR A 10 -6.28 -8.71 -7.19
N LEU A 11 -5.12 -9.18 -7.65
CA LEU A 11 -4.94 -9.69 -9.01
C LEU A 11 -5.43 -11.12 -9.20
N LYS A 12 -5.06 -12.04 -8.30
CA LYS A 12 -5.23 -13.49 -8.50
C LYS A 12 -6.41 -14.09 -7.74
N ARG A 13 -7.07 -13.32 -6.86
CA ARG A 13 -8.19 -13.78 -5.99
C ARG A 13 -7.90 -15.08 -5.20
N ARG A 14 -6.63 -15.42 -4.98
CA ARG A 14 -6.21 -16.60 -4.21
C ARG A 14 -5.75 -16.19 -2.82
N ASN A 15 -5.81 -17.11 -1.87
CA ASN A 15 -5.12 -16.94 -0.59
C ASN A 15 -3.61 -16.95 -0.85
N PRO A 16 -2.86 -15.91 -0.44
CA PRO A 16 -1.42 -15.94 -0.48
C PRO A 16 -0.92 -16.83 0.66
N LEU A 17 -1.03 -18.15 0.49
CA LEU A 17 -0.34 -19.10 1.36
C LEU A 17 1.15 -19.01 1.01
N ALA A 18 1.95 -18.48 1.93
CA ALA A 18 3.40 -18.26 1.83
C ALA A 18 3.85 -17.30 0.71
N CYS A 19 3.82 -15.99 0.99
CA CYS A 19 4.53 -15.01 0.17
C CYS A 19 5.94 -14.81 0.76
N ASN A 20 6.97 -15.18 0.01
CA ASN A 20 8.36 -14.86 0.36
C ASN A 20 8.60 -13.34 0.29
N SER A 21 9.60 -12.85 1.01
CA SER A 21 10.01 -11.43 0.94
C SER A 21 10.34 -11.03 -0.50
N THR A 22 9.75 -9.93 -0.98
CA THR A 22 10.10 -9.34 -2.28
C THR A 22 11.56 -8.88 -2.25
N ILE A 23 12.33 -9.29 -3.26
CA ILE A 23 13.70 -8.84 -3.49
C ILE A 23 13.64 -7.75 -4.56
N GLY A 24 14.07 -6.52 -4.24
CA GLY A 24 14.00 -5.38 -5.17
C GLY A 24 12.56 -4.93 -5.41
N ALA A 25 12.00 -5.24 -6.59
CA ALA A 25 10.61 -4.94 -6.92
C ALA A 25 10.02 -5.98 -7.89
N SER A 26 8.71 -6.22 -7.77
CA SER A 26 7.91 -7.01 -8.70
C SER A 26 7.01 -6.10 -9.52
N PHE A 27 6.86 -6.40 -10.81
CA PHE A 27 6.00 -5.66 -11.73
C PHE A 27 4.78 -6.49 -12.12
N PHE A 28 3.60 -5.88 -12.00
CA PHE A 28 2.34 -6.49 -12.40
C PHE A 28 1.53 -5.54 -13.28
N THR A 29 0.78 -6.09 -14.24
CA THR A 29 -0.18 -5.33 -15.04
C THR A 29 -1.58 -5.89 -14.87
N ASN A 30 -2.57 -5.01 -14.86
CA ASN A 30 -3.97 -5.40 -14.87
C ASN A 30 -4.79 -4.41 -15.67
N ILE A 31 -5.88 -4.89 -16.25
CA ILE A 31 -6.84 -4.05 -16.94
C ILE A 31 -8.07 -3.94 -16.06
N VAL A 32 -8.43 -2.71 -15.70
CA VAL A 32 -9.61 -2.41 -14.87
C VAL A 32 -10.59 -1.58 -15.66
N HIS A 33 -11.88 -1.79 -15.44
CA HIS A 33 -12.94 -0.99 -16.04
C HIS A 33 -13.59 -0.16 -14.94
N VAL A 34 -13.53 1.17 -15.07
CA VAL A 34 -14.15 2.14 -14.18
C VAL A 34 -15.06 3.00 -15.05
N ASP A 35 -16.35 3.05 -14.72
CA ASP A 35 -17.37 3.81 -15.48
C ASP A 35 -17.34 3.54 -16.99
N ASN A 36 -17.19 2.26 -17.34
CA ASN A 36 -17.07 1.77 -18.72
C ASN A 36 -15.83 2.24 -19.50
N ILE A 37 -14.90 2.92 -18.83
CA ILE A 37 -13.59 3.29 -19.36
C ILE A 37 -12.56 2.24 -18.93
N LYS A 38 -11.74 1.81 -19.88
CA LYS A 38 -10.69 0.81 -19.68
C LYS A 38 -9.39 1.48 -19.25
N PHE A 39 -8.89 1.14 -18.08
CA PHE A 39 -7.62 1.61 -17.54
C PHE A 39 -6.59 0.49 -17.49
N HIS A 40 -5.37 0.81 -17.91
CA HIS A 40 -4.22 -0.08 -17.82
C HIS A 40 -3.45 0.24 -16.53
N LEU A 41 -3.64 -0.59 -15.52
CA LEU A 41 -2.97 -0.45 -14.23
C LEU A 41 -1.59 -1.12 -14.29
N GLN A 42 -0.56 -0.35 -13.93
CA GLN A 42 0.80 -0.82 -13.74
C GLN A 42 1.13 -0.75 -12.26
N ILE A 43 1.38 -1.90 -11.63
CA ILE A 43 1.65 -2.01 -10.20
C ILE A 43 3.12 -2.39 -10.01
N TRP A 44 3.83 -1.55 -9.27
CA TRP A 44 5.19 -1.82 -8.79
C TRP A 44 5.11 -2.21 -7.31
N ASP A 45 5.24 -3.49 -7.00
CA ASP A 45 5.34 -3.98 -5.62
C ASP A 45 6.81 -3.98 -5.19
N THR A 46 7.18 -3.03 -4.34
CA THR A 46 8.57 -2.83 -3.92
C THR A 46 8.87 -3.56 -2.61
N ALA A 47 10.13 -3.97 -2.45
CA ALA A 47 10.65 -4.44 -1.18
C ALA A 47 10.57 -3.28 -0.17
N GLY A 48 9.85 -3.48 0.93
CA GLY A 48 9.74 -2.48 1.99
C GLY A 48 10.84 -2.58 3.05
N GLN A 49 11.90 -3.33 2.78
CA GLN A 49 13.07 -3.35 3.67
C GLN A 49 13.94 -2.14 3.37
N GLU A 50 14.40 -1.51 4.42
CA GLU A 50 15.32 -0.39 4.43
C GLU A 50 16.59 -0.61 3.59
N ARG A 51 17.05 -1.87 3.48
CA ARG A 51 18.22 -2.22 2.64
C ARG A 51 18.00 -2.01 1.14
N PHE A 52 16.75 -1.94 0.67
CA PHE A 52 16.40 -1.64 -0.73
C PHE A 52 15.91 -0.21 -0.93
N ARG A 53 15.97 0.62 0.11
CA ARG A 53 15.45 2.00 0.12
C ARG A 53 16.11 2.89 -0.94
N SER A 54 17.37 2.64 -1.29
CA SER A 54 18.08 3.36 -2.36
C SER A 54 17.51 3.09 -3.76
N MET A 55 16.76 2.01 -3.95
CA MET A 55 16.12 1.67 -5.23
C MET A 55 14.72 2.26 -5.36
N THR A 56 14.06 2.63 -4.26
CA THR A 56 12.68 3.13 -4.26
C THR A 56 12.45 4.36 -5.14
N PRO A 57 13.35 5.36 -5.18
CA PRO A 57 13.21 6.52 -6.06
C PRO A 57 13.06 6.20 -7.54
N LEU A 58 13.60 5.06 -8.00
CA LEU A 58 13.47 4.62 -9.39
C LEU A 58 12.02 4.31 -9.76
N TYR A 59 11.18 3.94 -8.79
CA TYR A 59 9.79 3.53 -8.99
C TYR A 59 8.79 4.67 -8.77
N TYR A 60 9.17 5.77 -8.13
CA TYR A 60 8.29 6.94 -7.96
C TYR A 60 8.10 7.73 -9.26
N ARG A 61 9.06 7.66 -10.19
CA ARG A 61 9.04 8.45 -11.43
C ARG A 61 7.85 8.05 -12.30
N LYS A 62 6.93 9.00 -12.53
CA LYS A 62 5.64 8.85 -13.25
C LYS A 62 4.56 8.04 -12.50
N ALA A 63 4.75 7.74 -11.22
CA ALA A 63 3.68 7.17 -10.42
C ALA A 63 2.53 8.19 -10.32
N GLN A 64 1.29 7.73 -10.51
CA GLN A 64 0.08 8.54 -10.33
C GLN A 64 -0.51 8.35 -8.93
N ALA A 65 -0.17 7.23 -8.27
CA ALA A 65 -0.57 6.94 -6.92
C ALA A 65 0.54 6.15 -6.20
N ALA A 66 0.61 6.32 -4.89
CA ALA A 66 1.46 5.52 -4.00
C ALA A 66 0.62 4.93 -2.88
N ILE A 67 0.87 3.66 -2.54
CA ILE A 67 0.20 2.97 -1.45
C ILE A 67 1.25 2.54 -0.44
N ILE A 68 1.17 3.10 0.78
CA ILE A 68 2.05 2.74 1.89
C ILE A 68 1.26 1.89 2.87
N VAL A 69 1.81 0.71 3.20
CA VAL A 69 1.11 -0.33 3.96
C VAL A 69 1.85 -0.60 5.25
N TYR A 70 1.13 -0.56 6.37
CA TYR A 70 1.61 -0.99 7.68
C TYR A 70 0.80 -2.18 8.21
N ASP A 71 1.22 -2.72 9.33
CA ASP A 71 0.65 -3.89 9.99
C ASP A 71 -0.01 -3.45 11.29
N ILE A 72 -1.32 -3.65 11.46
CA ILE A 72 -2.02 -3.12 12.65
C ILE A 72 -1.58 -3.79 13.97
N THR A 73 -0.91 -4.94 13.88
CA THR A 73 -0.41 -5.71 15.02
C THR A 73 1.06 -5.41 15.33
N ASP A 74 1.69 -4.45 14.63
CA ASP A 74 3.11 -4.11 14.81
C ASP A 74 3.33 -2.60 14.64
N SER A 75 3.45 -1.90 15.77
CA SER A 75 3.64 -0.44 15.81
C SER A 75 4.94 0.03 15.15
N SER A 76 5.98 -0.81 15.11
CA SER A 76 7.23 -0.46 14.43
C SER A 76 7.01 -0.23 12.93
N THR A 77 6.08 -0.98 12.33
CA THR A 77 5.74 -0.83 10.92
C THR A 77 4.93 0.43 10.66
N PHE A 78 4.11 0.86 11.63
CA PHE A 78 3.40 2.13 11.55
C PHE A 78 4.36 3.31 11.61
N GLU A 79 5.31 3.30 12.55
CA GLU A 79 6.34 4.34 12.64
C GLU A 79 7.19 4.43 11.36
N ALA A 80 7.54 3.28 10.77
CA ALA A 80 8.26 3.27 9.49
C ALA A 80 7.49 3.97 8.36
N THR A 81 6.15 3.94 8.38
CA THR A 81 5.27 4.61 7.39
C THR A 81 5.58 6.10 7.28
N LYS A 82 5.83 6.78 8.39
CA LYS A 82 6.14 8.23 8.43
C LYS A 82 7.39 8.53 7.61
N GLY A 83 8.45 7.72 7.80
CA GLY A 83 9.68 7.83 7.03
C GLY A 83 9.52 7.54 5.54
N TRP A 84 8.61 6.63 5.17
CA TRP A 84 8.29 6.35 3.77
C TRP A 84 7.51 7.51 3.12
N ILE A 85 6.59 8.14 3.85
CA ILE A 85 5.84 9.32 3.37
C ILE A 85 6.79 10.48 3.13
N GLU A 86 7.68 10.78 4.08
CA GLU A 86 8.69 11.83 3.91
C GLU A 86 9.60 11.57 2.70
N GLU A 87 10.03 10.32 2.50
CA GLU A 87 10.84 9.96 1.34
C GLU A 87 10.07 10.16 0.04
N LEU A 88 8.81 9.72 -0.01
CA LEU A 88 7.95 9.88 -1.18
C LEU A 88 7.80 11.37 -1.54
N HIS A 89 7.55 12.23 -0.56
CA HIS A 89 7.45 13.68 -0.75
C HIS A 89 8.78 14.30 -1.17
N LYS A 90 9.92 13.83 -0.65
CA LYS A 90 11.25 14.33 -1.05
C LYS A 90 11.60 13.98 -2.51
N ASN A 91 11.11 12.85 -3.01
CA ASN A 91 11.41 12.35 -4.35
C ASN A 91 10.33 12.66 -5.38
N THR A 92 9.18 13.18 -4.96
CA THR A 92 8.05 13.51 -5.83
C THR A 92 7.69 14.98 -5.67
N SER A 93 7.94 15.78 -6.69
CA SER A 93 7.49 17.19 -6.76
C SER A 93 6.06 17.34 -7.29
N ASP A 94 5.44 16.24 -7.73
CA ASP A 94 4.11 16.23 -8.31
C ASP A 94 3.03 16.20 -7.21
N LYS A 95 2.32 17.32 -7.09
CA LYS A 95 1.20 17.47 -6.14
C LYS A 95 -0.05 16.69 -6.53
N SER A 96 -0.09 16.11 -7.74
CA SER A 96 -1.21 15.29 -8.21
C SER A 96 -1.11 13.82 -7.81
N LEU A 97 0.01 13.39 -7.22
CA LEU A 97 0.17 12.02 -6.75
C LEU A 97 -0.81 11.71 -5.62
N ILE A 98 -1.65 10.69 -5.83
CA ILE A 98 -2.60 10.22 -4.82
C ILE A 98 -1.87 9.33 -3.81
N LEU A 99 -1.88 9.69 -2.54
CA LEU A 99 -1.31 8.88 -1.47
C LEU A 99 -2.41 8.06 -0.77
N GLY A 100 -2.19 6.76 -0.63
CA GLY A 100 -3.01 5.85 0.18
C GLY A 100 -2.21 5.26 1.33
N ILE A 101 -2.73 5.36 2.55
CA ILE A 101 -2.20 4.71 3.74
C ILE A 101 -3.12 3.55 4.11
N VAL A 102 -2.53 2.36 4.24
CA VAL A 102 -3.28 1.11 4.44
C VAL A 102 -2.81 0.39 5.70
N GLY A 103 -3.70 0.23 6.67
CA GLY A 103 -3.51 -0.68 7.80
C GLY A 103 -3.90 -2.10 7.40
N ASN A 104 -2.94 -3.01 7.24
CA ASN A 104 -3.22 -4.40 6.87
C ASN A 104 -3.32 -5.30 8.09
N LYS A 105 -3.85 -6.52 7.87
CA LYS A 105 -4.15 -7.55 8.87
C LYS A 105 -5.30 -7.19 9.81
N SER A 106 -6.33 -6.52 9.28
CA SER A 106 -7.55 -6.21 10.04
C SER A 106 -8.29 -7.45 10.57
N ASP A 107 -8.01 -8.63 10.00
CA ASP A 107 -8.48 -9.93 10.51
C ASP A 107 -7.91 -10.29 11.88
N LEU A 108 -6.81 -9.67 12.30
CA LEU A 108 -6.18 -9.85 13.61
C LEU A 108 -6.52 -8.70 14.56
N ALA A 109 -7.75 -8.20 14.52
CA ALA A 109 -8.19 -7.05 15.31
C ALA A 109 -7.94 -7.22 16.83
N ASP A 110 -8.02 -8.44 17.34
CA ASP A 110 -7.76 -8.76 18.76
C ASP A 110 -6.29 -8.59 19.17
N GLN A 111 -5.37 -8.54 18.20
CA GLN A 111 -3.93 -8.32 18.40
C GLN A 111 -3.50 -6.90 18.00
N ARG A 112 -4.46 -5.99 17.84
CA ARG A 112 -4.20 -4.61 17.42
C ARG A 112 -3.35 -3.87 18.44
N VAL A 113 -2.30 -3.22 17.95
CA VAL A 113 -1.44 -2.30 18.73
C VAL A 113 -1.39 -0.89 18.14
N VAL A 114 -1.96 -0.68 16.94
CA VAL A 114 -2.09 0.63 16.29
C VAL A 114 -3.59 0.93 16.14
N SER A 115 -4.05 2.05 16.71
CA SER A 115 -5.47 2.40 16.66
C SER A 115 -5.90 2.80 15.24
N LYS A 116 -7.21 2.81 15.00
CA LYS A 116 -7.74 3.30 13.71
C LYS A 116 -7.57 4.81 13.62
N GLU A 117 -7.70 5.47 14.77
CA GLU A 117 -7.58 6.90 14.97
C GLU A 117 -6.17 7.38 14.58
N ASP A 118 -5.12 6.69 15.01
CA ASP A 118 -3.73 7.01 14.61
C ASP A 118 -3.54 6.95 13.09
N GLY A 119 -4.12 5.93 12.44
CA GLY A 119 -4.06 5.77 10.99
C GLY A 119 -4.83 6.85 10.23
N LEU A 120 -5.99 7.24 10.76
CA LEU A 120 -6.81 8.32 10.22
C LEU A 120 -6.13 9.69 10.37
N GLU A 121 -5.54 9.97 11.53
CA GLU A 121 -4.80 11.20 11.80
C GLU A 121 -3.57 11.31 10.88
N LEU A 122 -2.77 10.25 10.77
CA LEU A 122 -1.62 10.22 9.87
C LEU A 122 -2.02 10.48 8.41
N ALA A 123 -3.15 9.92 7.97
CA ALA A 123 -3.64 10.14 6.62
C ALA A 123 -4.18 11.56 6.42
N HIS A 124 -4.91 12.10 7.39
CA HIS A 124 -5.40 13.46 7.37
C HIS A 124 -4.24 14.46 7.23
N ASP A 125 -3.20 14.33 8.05
CA ASP A 125 -2.04 15.22 8.06
C ASP A 125 -1.25 15.20 6.76
N ASN A 126 -1.33 14.09 6.01
CA ASN A 126 -0.64 13.91 4.75
C ASN A 126 -1.57 14.00 3.53
N SER A 127 -2.82 14.48 3.70
CA SER A 127 -3.83 14.54 2.63
C SER A 127 -3.99 13.22 1.86
N ALA A 128 -3.88 12.10 2.59
CA ALA A 128 -3.90 10.76 2.06
C ALA A 128 -5.26 10.08 2.29
N ILE A 129 -5.54 9.06 1.48
CA ILE A 129 -6.68 8.17 1.68
C ILE A 129 -6.29 7.13 2.73
N TYR A 130 -7.10 6.98 3.78
CA TYR A 130 -6.93 5.92 4.76
C TYR A 130 -7.86 4.73 4.51
N MET A 131 -7.37 3.53 4.76
CA MET A 131 -8.21 2.34 4.89
C MET A 131 -7.54 1.22 5.68
N GLU A 132 -8.38 0.29 6.16
CA GLU A 132 -7.90 -0.98 6.67
C GLU A 132 -8.24 -2.13 5.71
N THR A 133 -7.35 -3.13 5.69
CA THR A 133 -7.48 -4.31 4.83
C THR A 133 -7.01 -5.58 5.54
N SER A 134 -7.48 -6.71 5.02
CA SER A 134 -6.93 -8.03 5.29
C SER A 134 -6.63 -8.71 3.97
N ALA A 135 -5.34 -8.90 3.69
CA ALA A 135 -4.93 -9.73 2.56
C ALA A 135 -5.34 -11.21 2.72
N ALA A 136 -5.53 -11.68 3.97
CA ALA A 136 -5.90 -13.06 4.29
C ALA A 136 -7.37 -13.33 3.99
N THR A 137 -8.28 -12.50 4.50
CA THR A 137 -9.73 -12.67 4.25
C THR A 137 -10.16 -12.02 2.93
N GLY A 138 -9.35 -11.10 2.39
CA GLY A 138 -9.73 -10.25 1.26
C GLY A 138 -10.65 -9.09 1.66
N GLU A 139 -10.85 -8.88 2.95
CA GLU A 139 -11.62 -7.77 3.49
C GLU A 139 -10.83 -6.45 3.37
N GLY A 140 -11.55 -5.34 3.40
CA GLY A 140 -11.00 -4.02 3.12
C GLY A 140 -11.20 -3.64 1.66
N LYS A 141 -11.66 -2.40 1.46
CA LYS A 141 -12.12 -1.88 0.17
C LYS A 141 -10.96 -1.58 -0.78
N ALA A 142 -9.88 -2.37 -0.85
CA ALA A 142 -8.70 -2.07 -1.69
C ALA A 142 -9.09 -1.80 -3.17
N ARG A 143 -10.20 -2.39 -3.63
CA ARG A 143 -10.85 -2.10 -4.91
C ARG A 143 -11.29 -0.64 -5.11
N ASN A 144 -11.60 0.08 -4.05
CA ASN A 144 -12.05 1.46 -4.08
C ASN A 144 -10.91 2.47 -4.18
N LEU A 145 -9.65 2.07 -3.90
CA LEU A 145 -8.48 2.94 -4.13
C LEU A 145 -8.29 3.29 -5.61
N ILE A 146 -8.78 2.43 -6.50
CA ILE A 146 -8.61 2.58 -7.96
C ILE A 146 -9.86 3.21 -8.62
N LYS A 147 -10.93 3.42 -7.84
CA LYS A 147 -12.22 3.94 -8.33
C LYS A 147 -12.49 5.40 -7.94
N LYS A 148 -11.59 6.05 -7.23
CA LYS A 148 -11.70 7.46 -6.84
C LYS A 148 -10.70 8.29 -7.62
#